data_AF-A0A3B9BMM6-F1
#
_entry.id   AF-A0A3B9BMM6-F1
#
_cell.length_a   1.000
_cell.length_b   1.000
_cell.length_c   1.000
_cell.angle_alpha   90.00
_cell.angle_beta   90.00
_cell.angle_gamma   90.00
#
_symmetry.space_group_name_H-M   'P 1'
#
loop_
_entity.id
_entity.type
_entity.pdbx_description
1 polymer ?
#
loop_
_entity_poly.entity_id
_entity_poly.type
_entity_poly.pdbx_seq_one_letter_code
_entity_poly.pdbx_strand_id
1 'polypeptide(L)' 'VTGKGGRERLVPLSPAACAALDNYLRFRPDFQTAKGTAFLFPSRARSGHLTRHRFAQILSELAIQAGLPHRKISPHTLR' A
#
# COMPACT_ATOMS: atom_id res chain seq x y z
N VAL A 1 0.94 10.17 -10.00
CA VAL A 1 1.74 10.45 -8.77
C VAL A 1 2.02 11.94 -8.72
N THR A 2 1.66 12.62 -7.63
CA THR A 2 1.95 14.05 -7.46
C THR A 2 3.35 14.21 -6.87
N GLY A 3 4.25 14.83 -7.63
CA GLY A 3 5.64 15.09 -7.22
C GLY A 3 5.82 16.42 -6.50
N LYS A 4 7.08 16.76 -6.20
CA LYS A 4 7.46 18.06 -5.64
C LYS A 4 6.95 19.19 -6.56
N GLY A 5 6.29 20.19 -5.98
CA GLY A 5 5.70 21.31 -6.72
C GLY A 5 4.34 21.01 -7.37
N GLY A 6 3.63 19.97 -6.93
CA GLY A 6 2.27 19.68 -7.38
C GLY A 6 2.17 19.06 -8.77
N ARG A 7 3.30 18.79 -9.44
CA ARG A 7 3.30 18.24 -10.79
C ARG A 7 2.88 16.77 -10.80
N GLU A 8 1.98 16.43 -11.69
CA GLU A 8 1.56 15.05 -11.92
C GLU A 8 2.58 14.30 -12.79
N ARG A 9 2.74 13.01 -12.51
CA ARG A 9 3.64 12.11 -13.22
C ARG A 9 2.97 10.75 -13.38
N LEU A 10 3.14 10.15 -14.55
CA LEU A 10 2.82 8.75 -14.79
C LEU A 10 4.01 7.89 -14.32
N VAL A 11 3.70 6.81 -13.61
CA VAL A 11 4.69 5.82 -13.18
C VAL A 11 4.19 4.47 -13.70
N PRO A 12 4.94 3.80 -14.61
CA PRO A 12 4.52 2.51 -15.12
C PRO A 12 4.53 1.47 -14.00
N LEU A 13 3.48 0.66 -13.95
CA LEU A 13 3.38 -0.48 -13.05
C LEU A 13 3.81 -1.74 -13.80
N SER A 14 4.52 -2.65 -13.12
CA SER A 14 4.86 -3.94 -13.70
C SER A 14 3.59 -4.80 -13.86
N PRO A 15 3.58 -5.79 -14.78
CA PRO A 15 2.46 -6.71 -14.92
C PRO A 15 2.08 -7.40 -13.60
N ALA A 16 3.07 -7.77 -12.79
CA ALA A 16 2.85 -8.36 -11.47
C ALA A 16 2.15 -7.39 -10.49
N ALA A 17 2.51 -6.10 -10.53
CA ALA A 17 1.85 -5.08 -9.71
C ALA A 17 0.39 -4.85 -10.14
N CYS A 18 0.11 -4.86 -11.45
CA CYS A 18 -1.25 -4.77 -11.97
C CYS A 18 -2.10 -5.96 -11.52
N ALA A 19 -1.60 -7.19 -11.70
CA ALA A 19 -2.30 -8.40 -11.27
C ALA A 19 -2.58 -8.41 -9.74
N ALA A 20 -1.61 -7.99 -8.93
CA ALA A 20 -1.80 -7.85 -7.49
C ALA A 20 -2.88 -6.80 -7.15
N LEU A 21 -2.91 -5.68 -7.87
CA LEU A 21 -3.92 -4.64 -7.69
C LEU A 21 -5.32 -5.12 -8.09
N ASP A 22 -5.46 -5.83 -9.21
CA ASP A 22 -6.74 -6.38 -9.66
C ASP A 22 -7.32 -7.39 -8.66
N ASN A 23 -6.47 -8.23 -8.08
CA ASN A 23 -6.86 -9.13 -7.00
C ASN A 23 -7.28 -8.36 -5.75
N TYR A 24 -6.51 -7.34 -5.36
CA TYR A 24 -6.83 -6.51 -4.21
C TYR A 24 -8.17 -5.78 -4.35
N LEU A 25 -8.49 -5.25 -5.55
CA LEU A 25 -9.72 -4.50 -5.78
C LEU A 25 -11.00 -5.31 -5.49
N ARG A 26 -10.93 -6.64 -5.57
CA ARG A 26 -12.04 -7.54 -5.19
C ARG A 26 -12.34 -7.52 -3.68
N PHE A 27 -11.30 -7.37 -2.86
CA PHE A 27 -11.38 -7.33 -1.40
C PHE A 27 -11.39 -5.90 -0.84
N ARG A 28 -11.09 -4.88 -1.65
CA ARG A 28 -11.10 -3.47 -1.25
C ARG A 28 -12.38 -3.04 -0.53
N PRO A 29 -13.60 -3.49 -0.91
CA PRO A 29 -14.84 -3.15 -0.19
C PRO A 29 -14.81 -3.53 1.29
N ASP A 30 -14.14 -4.62 1.67
CA ASP A 30 -14.11 -5.14 3.05
C ASP A 30 -13.33 -4.23 4.02
N PHE A 31 -12.52 -3.33 3.46
CA PHE A 31 -11.73 -2.34 4.20
C PHE A 31 -12.39 -0.96 4.24
N GLN A 32 -13.50 -0.76 3.51
CA GLN A 32 -14.24 0.51 3.55
C GLN A 32 -15.10 0.58 4.81
N THR A 33 -14.88 1.61 5.62
CA THR A 33 -15.71 1.91 6.80
C THR A 33 -16.79 2.94 6.54
N ALA A 34 -16.64 3.75 5.49
CA ALA A 34 -17.58 4.75 5.06
C ALA A 34 -17.77 4.67 3.55
N LYS A 35 -19.01 4.87 3.09
CA LYS A 35 -19.31 4.98 1.65
C LYS A 35 -18.55 6.18 1.07
N GLY A 36 -17.87 5.99 -0.06
CA GLY A 36 -17.28 7.10 -0.84
C GLY A 36 -15.84 7.49 -0.48
N THR A 37 -15.04 6.62 0.15
CA THR A 37 -13.62 6.91 0.38
C THR A 37 -12.83 7.01 -0.94
N ALA A 38 -12.12 8.13 -1.13
CA ALA A 38 -11.29 8.42 -2.29
C ALA A 38 -9.94 7.66 -2.28
N PHE A 39 -9.57 7.02 -1.16
CA PHE A 39 -8.27 6.37 -1.03
C PHE A 39 -8.26 4.98 -1.66
N LEU A 40 -7.22 4.66 -2.44
CA LEU A 40 -7.06 3.31 -3.02
C LEU A 40 -6.95 2.23 -1.94
N PHE A 41 -6.24 2.52 -0.84
CA PHE A 41 -6.07 1.65 0.32
C PHE A 41 -6.80 2.20 1.55
N PRO A 42 -8.13 2.02 1.67
CA PRO A 42 -8.88 2.46 2.83
C PRO A 42 -8.53 1.66 4.08
N SER A 43 -8.80 2.23 5.25
CA SER A 43 -8.57 1.58 6.54
C SER A 43 -9.56 2.06 7.60
N ARG A 44 -9.79 1.23 8.62
CA ARG A 44 -10.57 1.59 9.81
C ARG A 44 -9.87 2.59 10.74
N ALA A 45 -8.61 2.92 10.45
CA ALA A 45 -7.86 3.92 11.21
C ALA A 45 -8.53 5.31 11.14
N ARG A 46 -8.27 6.16 12.14
CA ARG A 46 -8.81 7.54 12.19
C ARG A 46 -8.50 8.37 10.94
N SER A 47 -7.39 8.09 10.25
CA SER A 47 -7.02 8.74 8.98
C SER A 47 -7.86 8.31 7.78
N GLY A 48 -8.67 7.26 7.90
CA GLY A 48 -9.52 6.72 6.82
C GLY A 48 -8.76 5.96 5.72
N HIS A 49 -7.43 5.84 5.84
CA HIS A 49 -6.56 5.15 4.89
C HIS A 49 -5.38 4.46 5.58
N LEU A 50 -4.74 3.53 4.87
CA LEU A 50 -3.55 2.84 5.34
C LEU A 50 -2.45 3.87 5.64
N THR A 51 -1.97 3.90 6.88
CA THR A 51 -0.90 4.80 7.30
C THR A 51 0.46 4.24 6.94
N ARG A 52 1.46 5.12 6.79
CA ARG A 52 2.86 4.70 6.57
C ARG A 52 3.35 3.75 7.66
N HIS A 53 3.02 4.03 8.92
CA HIS A 53 3.44 3.20 10.05
C HIS A 53 2.82 1.80 9.98
N ARG A 54 1.51 1.70 9.71
CA ARG A 54 0.87 0.38 9.57
C ARG A 54 1.39 -0.37 8.34
N PHE A 55 1.64 0.31 7.24
CA PHE A 55 2.28 -0.29 6.06
C PHE A 55 3.65 -0.89 6.40
N ALA A 56 4.50 -0.16 7.14
CA ALA A 56 5.81 -0.66 7.56
C ALA A 56 5.70 -1.88 8.49
N GLN A 57 4.70 -1.92 9.38
CA GLN A 57 4.43 -3.10 10.22
C GLN A 57 4.02 -4.31 9.37
N ILE A 58 3.07 -4.15 8.45
CA ILE A 58 2.64 -5.23 7.53
C ILE A 58 3.83 -5.74 6.72
N LEU A 59 4.67 -4.84 6.21
CA LEU A 59 5.85 -5.22 5.45
C LEU A 59 6.85 -6.04 6.30
N SER A 60 7.05 -5.65 7.56
CA SER A 60 7.90 -6.40 8.50
C SER A 60 7.30 -7.77 8.83
N GLU A 61 5.97 -7.86 9.01
CA GLU A 61 5.24 -9.12 9.24
C GLU A 61 5.44 -10.08 8.03
N LEU A 62 5.29 -9.58 6.81
CA LEU A 62 5.51 -10.33 5.58
C LEU A 62 6.96 -10.79 5.41
N ALA A 63 7.93 -9.94 5.76
CA ALA A 63 9.34 -10.31 5.71
C ALA A 63 9.65 -11.50 6.63
N ILE A 64 9.08 -11.52 7.84
CA ILE A 64 9.22 -12.63 8.78
C ILE A 64 8.60 -13.91 8.20
N GLN A 65 7.38 -13.82 7.65
CA GLN A 65 6.70 -14.96 7.04
C GLN A 65 7.46 -15.53 5.83
N ALA A 66 8.14 -14.68 5.07
CA ALA A 66 8.97 -15.08 3.94
C ALA A 66 10.37 -15.61 4.34
N GLY A 67 10.69 -15.66 5.64
CA GLY A 67 12.02 -16.07 6.12
C GLY A 67 13.13 -15.06 5.82
N LEU A 68 12.77 -13.79 5.57
CA LEU A 68 13.69 -12.72 5.22
C LEU A 68 14.10 -11.91 6.45
N PRO A 69 15.30 -11.29 6.45
CA PRO A 69 15.76 -10.45 7.56
C PRO A 69 14.94 -9.16 7.64
N HIS A 70 13.86 -9.18 8.44
CA HIS A 70 12.89 -8.09 8.54
C HIS A 70 13.51 -6.72 8.88
N ARG A 71 14.59 -6.68 9.67
CA ARG A 71 15.33 -5.45 9.99
C ARG A 71 15.98 -4.77 8.78
N LYS A 72 16.20 -5.52 7.70
CA LYS A 72 16.77 -5.01 6.43
C LYS A 72 15.68 -4.66 5.40
N ILE A 73 14.43 -5.01 5.66
CA ILE A 73 13.31 -4.80 4.75
C ILE A 73 12.50 -3.60 5.23
N SER A 74 12.48 -2.57 4.40
CA SER A 74 11.76 -1.33 4.64
C SER A 74 11.31 -0.76 3.29
N PRO A 75 10.35 0.19 3.28
CA PRO A 75 9.94 0.83 2.03
C PRO A 75 11.10 1.54 1.31
N HIS A 76 12.12 1.98 2.04
CA HIS A 76 13.30 2.64 1.47
C HIS A 76 14.31 1.67 0.88
N THR A 77 14.45 0.47 1.45
CA THR A 77 15.37 -0.56 0.93
C THR A 77 14.79 -1.36 -0.23
N LEU A 78 13.46 -1.35 -0.39
CA LEU A 78 12.76 -1.94 -1.53
C LEU A 78 12.57 -0.99 -2.72
N ARG A 79 12.78 0.31 -2.52
CA ARG A 79 12.63 1.33 -3.55
C ARG A 79 13.84 1.34 -4.47
#